data_AF-A0A142W092-F1
#
_entry.id   AF-A0A142W092-F1
#
_cell.length_a   1.000
_cell.length_b   1.000
_cell.length_c   1.000
_cell.angle_alpha   90.00
_cell.angle_beta   90.00
_cell.angle_gamma   90.00
#
_symmetry.space_group_name_H-M   'P 1'
#
loop_
_entity.id
_entity.type
_entity.pdbx_description
1 polymer ?
#
loop_
_entity_poly.entity_id
_entity_poly.type
_entity_poly.pdbx_seq_one_letter_code
_entity_poly.pdbx_strand_id
1 'polypeptide(L)'
;MTPAPAPERSGAHTTLQKLLSRFHFGVTLLAVALSGITILLAGITTLRGYADRNMELAAQVAAYGVEPALVFNDPQAAREGLQPLTRIPGIARLRVLDDKGRLLTEWVSPHGDAMPMLTGFFFPRPFATTVQRNGSVIGTIEVWGDSSTLTHYVRLGLLAGLACLLITAIGTVILARRFEYELVKPLGEIATVAHDVRLHRRFDKRVQGLGIAELDRLGGDINALLDELQGWQGHMESEKALLAHRASHDPLTALPNRAAFDEALAARLAAGAARFALLFIDADNFKAVNDGFGHAAGDAVLVALSQRIKALLHPGDFAARIGGDEFVMIVDPAGHDAQPDSLAERLRAAIADPITLPGGDSYRLSVSIGVAVHPADGTDPTAMLTAADAAMYADKLGKLSK
;
A
#
# COMPACT_ATOMS: atom_id res chain seq x y z
N MET A 1 -26.84 0.58 29.43
CA MET A 1 -25.94 1.73 29.28
C MET A 1 -24.55 1.16 29.02
N THR A 2 -24.28 0.85 27.75
CA THR A 2 -23.03 0.24 27.27
C THR A 2 -21.95 1.33 27.17
N PRO A 3 -20.72 1.11 27.67
CA PRO A 3 -19.68 2.11 27.57
C PRO A 3 -19.25 2.25 26.10
N ALA A 4 -19.20 3.48 25.61
CA ALA A 4 -18.72 3.80 24.28
C ALA A 4 -17.24 3.40 24.12
N PRO A 5 -16.83 2.85 22.95
CA PRO A 5 -15.44 2.53 22.72
C PRO A 5 -14.60 3.81 22.67
N ALA A 6 -13.48 3.80 23.39
CA ALA A 6 -12.51 4.90 23.40
C ALA A 6 -11.91 5.11 22.00
N PRO A 7 -11.65 6.36 21.58
CA PRO A 7 -11.04 6.63 20.30
C PRO A 7 -9.60 6.09 20.28
N GLU A 8 -9.32 5.17 19.35
CA GLU A 8 -7.96 4.75 19.01
C GLU A 8 -7.15 6.00 18.64
N ARG A 9 -6.17 6.33 19.49
CA ARG A 9 -5.14 7.30 19.15
C ARG A 9 -4.29 6.69 18.03
N SER A 10 -4.65 7.00 16.79
CA SER A 10 -3.78 6.77 15.63
C SER A 10 -2.54 7.63 15.81
N GLY A 11 -1.52 7.07 16.46
CA GLY A 11 -0.19 7.66 16.50
C GLY A 11 0.26 7.80 15.06
N ALA A 12 0.58 9.02 14.62
CA ALA A 12 1.12 9.27 13.29
C ALA A 12 2.49 8.58 13.19
N HIS A 13 2.48 7.29 12.84
CA HIS A 13 3.70 6.51 12.67
C HIS A 13 4.52 7.16 11.56
N THR A 14 5.76 7.51 11.87
CA THR A 14 6.69 8.06 10.90
C THR A 14 6.98 6.98 9.86
N THR A 15 6.78 7.31 8.58
CA THR A 15 7.05 6.36 7.50
C THR A 15 8.53 6.02 7.46
N LEU A 16 8.87 4.79 7.07
CA LEU A 16 10.26 4.36 6.86
C LEU A 16 11.01 5.36 5.97
N GLN A 17 10.32 5.91 4.95
CA GLN A 17 10.80 7.01 4.10
C GLN A 17 11.22 8.26 4.88
N LYS A 18 10.39 8.74 5.81
CA LYS A 18 10.71 9.92 6.64
C LYS A 18 11.87 9.64 7.59
N LEU A 19 12.03 8.41 8.08
CA LEU A 19 13.14 8.04 8.95
C LEU A 19 14.46 7.93 8.17
N LEU A 20 14.47 7.19 7.06
CA LEU A 20 15.67 6.97 6.26
C LEU A 20 16.18 8.28 5.62
N SER A 21 15.28 9.10 5.07
CA SER A 21 15.65 10.40 4.50
C SER A 21 16.23 11.35 5.55
N ARG A 22 15.64 11.43 6.75
CA ARG A 22 16.17 12.26 7.85
C ARG A 22 17.53 11.77 8.33
N PHE A 23 17.72 10.45 8.40
CA PHE A 23 18.99 9.86 8.84
C PHE A 23 20.12 10.13 7.82
N HIS A 24 19.92 9.80 6.54
CA HIS A 24 20.93 10.05 5.51
C HIS A 24 21.21 11.55 5.31
N PHE A 25 20.19 12.40 5.37
CA PHE A 25 20.34 13.85 5.31
C PHE A 25 21.18 14.37 6.50
N GLY A 26 20.88 13.93 7.71
CA GLY A 26 21.62 14.32 8.91
C GLY A 26 23.09 13.92 8.85
N VAL A 27 23.38 12.68 8.44
CA VAL A 27 24.75 12.16 8.35
C VAL A 27 25.56 12.87 7.27
N THR A 28 25.01 13.06 6.06
CA THR A 28 25.70 13.74 4.96
C THR A 28 25.96 15.21 5.27
N LEU A 29 24.97 15.91 5.83
CA LEU A 29 25.12 17.30 6.24
C LEU A 29 26.16 17.46 7.35
N LEU A 30 26.14 16.57 8.35
CA LEU A 30 27.14 16.57 9.43
C LEU A 30 28.56 16.32 8.89
N ALA A 31 28.72 15.34 8.00
CA ALA A 31 30.01 15.02 7.40
C ALA A 31 30.57 16.20 6.59
N VAL A 32 29.74 16.83 5.74
CA VAL A 32 30.16 17.99 4.95
C VAL A 32 30.44 19.20 5.83
N ALA A 33 29.64 19.44 6.87
CA ALA A 33 29.89 20.51 7.82
C ALA A 33 31.21 20.31 8.57
N LEU A 34 31.48 19.08 9.04
CA LEU A 34 32.71 18.76 9.74
C LEU A 34 33.93 18.95 8.83
N SER A 35 33.90 18.41 7.61
CA SER A 35 34.98 18.60 6.62
C SER A 35 35.16 20.08 6.25
N GLY A 36 34.07 20.82 6.06
CA GLY A 36 34.10 22.25 5.77
C GLY A 36 34.76 23.07 6.89
N ILE A 37 34.43 22.77 8.15
CA ILE A 37 35.05 23.38 9.32
C ILE A 37 36.55 23.06 9.36
N THR A 38 36.94 21.81 9.12
CA THR A 38 38.35 21.41 9.11
C THR A 38 39.16 22.15 8.03
N ILE A 39 38.62 22.23 6.81
CA ILE A 39 39.27 22.95 5.69
C ILE A 39 39.38 24.44 6.00
N LEU A 40 38.32 25.05 6.54
CA LEU A 40 38.31 26.46 6.93
C LEU A 40 39.40 26.74 7.98
N LEU A 41 39.49 25.89 9.02
CA LEU A 41 40.46 26.04 10.09
C LEU A 41 41.90 25.91 9.56
N ALA A 42 42.16 24.91 8.71
CA ALA A 42 43.45 24.73 8.05
C ALA A 42 43.81 25.89 7.10
N GLY A 43 42.81 26.45 6.42
CA GLY A 43 42.98 27.63 5.56
C GLY A 43 43.37 28.86 6.37
N ILE A 44 42.68 29.12 7.50
CA ILE A 44 42.98 30.24 8.38
C ILE A 44 44.38 30.13 9.00
N THR A 45 44.78 28.94 9.47
CA THR A 45 46.11 28.74 10.05
C THR A 45 47.22 28.95 9.02
N THR A 46 47.03 28.45 7.80
CA THR A 46 47.96 28.65 6.69
C THR A 46 48.06 30.13 6.31
N LEU A 47 46.92 30.83 6.21
CA LEU A 47 46.86 32.24 5.85
C LEU A 47 47.52 33.12 6.91
N ARG A 48 47.34 32.80 8.20
CA ARG A 48 48.02 33.47 9.31
C ARG A 48 49.54 33.30 9.25
N GLY A 49 50.01 32.07 9.03
CA GLY A 49 51.45 31.83 8.86
C GLY A 49 52.06 32.49 7.61
N TYR A 50 51.26 32.71 6.55
CA TYR A 50 51.67 33.50 5.39
C TYR A 50 51.76 35.01 5.73
N ALA A 51 50.77 35.54 6.44
CA ALA A 51 50.74 36.92 6.91
C ALA A 51 51.93 37.25 7.82
N ASP A 52 52.23 36.39 8.81
CA ASP A 52 53.34 36.57 9.74
C ASP A 52 54.69 36.60 9.01
N ARG A 53 54.94 35.64 8.11
CA ARG A 53 56.19 35.60 7.31
C ARG A 53 56.36 36.80 6.39
N ASN A 54 55.28 37.28 5.78
CA ASN A 54 55.35 38.47 4.94
C ASN A 54 55.68 39.73 5.74
N MET A 55 55.15 39.86 6.96
CA MET A 55 55.49 40.97 7.86
C MET A 55 56.95 40.89 8.33
N GLU A 56 57.44 39.71 8.65
CA GLU A 56 58.83 39.48 9.02
C GLU A 56 59.79 39.90 7.89
N LEU A 57 59.54 39.45 6.66
CA LEU A 57 60.33 39.82 5.49
C LEU A 57 60.28 41.33 5.22
N ALA A 58 59.10 41.95 5.32
CA ALA A 58 58.95 43.40 5.15
C ALA A 58 59.75 44.18 6.22
N ALA A 59 59.71 43.72 7.47
CA ALA A 59 60.46 44.34 8.57
C ALA A 59 61.98 44.18 8.39
N GLN A 60 62.46 43.03 7.92
CA GLN A 60 63.88 42.80 7.63
C GLN A 60 64.39 43.68 6.48
N VAL A 61 63.60 43.80 5.40
CA VAL A 61 63.93 44.70 4.27
C VAL A 61 63.92 46.16 4.72
N ALA A 62 62.97 46.54 5.59
CA ALA A 62 62.93 47.87 6.19
C ALA A 62 64.17 48.14 7.04
N ALA A 63 64.58 47.16 7.85
CA ALA A 63 65.73 47.26 8.75
C ALA A 63 67.01 47.54 7.96
N TYR A 64 67.22 46.81 6.88
CA TYR A 64 68.36 47.02 6.00
C TYR A 64 68.33 48.39 5.27
N GLY A 65 67.16 48.80 4.78
CA GLY A 65 67.00 50.07 4.07
C GLY A 65 67.19 51.30 4.95
N VAL A 66 66.93 51.18 6.26
CA VAL A 66 66.96 52.30 7.21
C VAL A 66 68.22 52.30 8.09
N GLU A 67 69.02 51.22 8.08
CA GLU A 67 70.26 51.12 8.86
C GLU A 67 71.18 52.34 8.68
N PRO A 68 71.48 52.84 7.46
CA PRO A 68 72.33 54.01 7.30
C PRO A 68 71.69 55.27 7.91
N ALA A 69 70.39 55.43 7.74
CA ALA A 69 69.64 56.58 8.21
C ALA A 69 69.57 56.67 9.75
N LEU A 70 69.48 55.52 10.43
CA LEU A 70 69.54 55.44 11.89
C LEU A 70 70.92 55.85 12.44
N VAL A 71 72.00 55.45 11.77
CA VAL A 71 73.37 55.82 12.17
C VAL A 71 73.60 57.33 12.06
N PHE A 72 73.09 57.96 11.00
CA PHE A 72 73.26 59.39 10.75
C PHE A 72 72.14 60.26 11.32
N ASN A 73 71.14 59.66 11.98
CA ASN A 73 69.94 60.33 12.48
C ASN A 73 69.24 61.20 11.42
N ASP A 74 69.15 60.67 10.19
CA ASP A 74 68.61 61.38 9.03
C ASP A 74 67.19 60.86 8.69
N PRO A 75 66.12 61.62 9.01
CA PRO A 75 64.75 61.21 8.74
C PRO A 75 64.41 61.18 7.24
N GLN A 76 65.12 61.93 6.40
CA GLN A 76 64.90 61.94 4.95
C GLN A 76 65.48 60.67 4.33
N ALA A 77 66.71 60.32 4.69
CA ALA A 77 67.34 59.07 4.25
C ALA A 77 66.52 57.84 4.71
N ALA A 78 65.93 57.88 5.90
CA ALA A 78 65.05 56.81 6.39
C ALA A 78 63.80 56.65 5.51
N ARG A 79 63.21 57.76 5.06
CA ARG A 79 62.04 57.75 4.17
C ARG A 79 62.38 57.22 2.78
N GLU A 80 63.55 57.57 2.24
CA GLU A 80 64.04 57.05 0.97
C GLU A 80 64.30 55.54 1.06
N GLY A 81 64.89 55.07 2.17
CA GLY A 81 65.12 53.64 2.44
C GLY A 81 63.84 52.81 2.56
N LEU A 82 62.75 53.40 3.05
CA LEU A 82 61.42 52.75 3.13
C LEU A 82 60.63 52.81 1.83
N GLN A 83 61.02 53.64 0.86
CA GLN A 83 60.26 53.87 -0.38
C GLN A 83 59.89 52.57 -1.13
N PRO A 84 60.76 51.54 -1.24
CA PRO A 84 60.41 50.28 -1.91
C PRO A 84 59.23 49.55 -1.24
N LEU A 85 59.13 49.64 0.10
CA LEU A 85 58.09 48.96 0.89
C LEU A 85 56.73 49.68 0.80
N THR A 86 56.73 50.99 0.56
CA THR A 86 55.49 51.78 0.44
C THR A 86 54.59 51.35 -0.74
N ARG A 87 55.17 50.60 -1.70
CA ARG A 87 54.46 50.08 -2.88
C ARG A 87 53.98 48.64 -2.71
N ILE A 88 54.37 47.96 -1.64
CA ILE A 88 53.99 46.57 -1.39
C ILE A 88 52.59 46.53 -0.75
N PRO A 89 51.60 45.85 -1.37
CA PRO A 89 50.28 45.71 -0.76
C PRO A 89 50.35 44.85 0.51
N GLY A 90 49.57 45.19 1.52
CA GLY A 90 49.55 44.46 2.79
C GLY A 90 50.21 45.19 3.96
N ILE A 91 50.82 46.36 3.75
CA ILE A 91 51.46 47.17 4.81
C ILE A 91 50.61 48.41 5.08
N ALA A 92 50.05 48.52 6.29
CA ALA A 92 49.24 49.64 6.73
C ALA A 92 50.09 50.81 7.23
N ARG A 93 51.15 50.52 7.98
CA ARG A 93 51.97 51.51 8.67
C ARG A 93 53.39 50.98 8.91
N LEU A 94 54.36 51.87 8.80
CA LEU A 94 55.78 51.64 9.13
C LEU A 94 56.24 52.74 10.08
N ARG A 95 56.89 52.37 11.19
CA ARG A 95 57.53 53.32 12.12
C ARG A 95 58.96 52.92 12.34
N VAL A 96 59.84 53.91 12.29
CA VAL A 96 61.26 53.77 12.60
C VAL A 96 61.52 54.51 13.90
N LEU A 97 62.08 53.81 14.86
CA LEU A 97 62.41 54.31 16.19
C LEU A 97 63.93 54.29 16.38
N ASP A 98 64.48 55.32 17.00
CA ASP A 98 65.89 55.35 17.40
C ASP A 98 66.20 54.41 18.58
N ASP A 99 67.45 54.38 19.02
CA ASP A 99 67.94 53.60 20.17
C ASP A 99 67.23 53.94 21.50
N LYS A 100 66.59 55.11 21.58
CA LYS A 100 65.84 55.63 22.74
C LYS A 100 64.32 55.50 22.56
N GLY A 101 63.87 54.86 21.49
CA GLY A 101 62.44 54.71 21.18
C GLY A 101 61.76 55.98 20.67
N ARG A 102 62.50 56.99 20.23
CA ARG A 102 61.95 58.21 19.61
C ARG A 102 61.68 57.95 18.14
N LEU A 103 60.57 58.49 17.66
CA LEU A 103 60.15 58.34 16.26
C LEU A 103 61.07 59.15 15.34
N LEU A 104 61.78 58.47 14.43
CA LEU A 104 62.60 59.09 13.39
C LEU A 104 61.75 59.40 12.14
N THR A 105 60.95 58.41 11.69
CA THR A 105 59.99 58.61 10.60
C THR A 105 58.81 57.64 10.75
N GLU A 106 57.66 58.06 10.24
CA GLU A 106 56.46 57.24 10.11
C GLU A 106 55.94 57.34 8.68
N TRP A 107 55.47 56.20 8.17
CA TRP A 107 54.73 56.13 6.92
C TRP A 107 53.41 55.39 7.18
N VAL A 108 52.32 55.92 6.63
CA VAL A 108 50.99 55.32 6.67
C VAL A 108 50.53 55.14 5.24
N SER A 109 49.97 53.98 4.93
CA SER A 109 49.45 53.69 3.60
C SER A 109 48.35 54.69 3.24
N PRO A 110 48.39 55.28 2.03
CA PRO A 110 47.32 56.14 1.54
C PRO A 110 46.05 55.33 1.18
N HIS A 111 46.17 54.01 1.07
CA HIS A 111 45.05 53.13 0.79
C HIS A 111 44.35 52.77 2.12
N GLY A 112 43.03 52.98 2.19
CA GLY A 112 42.25 52.63 3.36
C GLY A 112 42.15 51.11 3.57
N ASP A 113 42.03 50.70 4.82
CA ASP A 113 41.84 49.29 5.17
C ASP A 113 40.45 48.82 4.75
N ALA A 114 40.41 47.87 3.79
CA ALA A 114 39.17 47.39 3.21
C ALA A 114 38.29 46.62 4.21
N MET A 115 38.89 45.95 5.20
CA MET A 115 38.21 45.15 6.21
C MET A 115 38.91 45.23 7.57
N PRO A 116 38.66 46.29 8.38
CA PRO A 116 39.33 46.51 9.67
C PRO A 116 39.17 45.36 10.68
N MET A 117 38.05 44.63 10.61
CA MET A 117 37.83 43.45 11.46
C MET A 117 38.79 42.30 11.13
N LEU A 118 39.12 42.09 9.85
CA LEU A 118 40.12 41.09 9.46
C LEU A 118 41.52 41.52 9.89
N THR A 119 41.85 42.80 9.76
CA THR A 119 43.12 43.36 10.23
C THR A 119 43.29 43.15 11.73
N GLY A 120 42.27 43.42 12.54
CA GLY A 120 42.32 43.18 13.99
C GLY A 120 42.50 41.70 14.38
N PHE A 121 42.01 40.76 13.56
CA PHE A 121 42.14 39.33 13.81
C PHE A 121 43.50 38.77 13.38
N PHE A 122 44.01 39.16 12.20
CA PHE A 122 45.27 38.66 11.64
C PHE A 122 46.48 39.46 12.13
N PHE A 123 46.34 40.76 12.38
CA PHE A 123 47.41 41.68 12.79
C PHE A 123 47.06 42.44 14.08
N PRO A 124 46.87 41.74 15.23
CA PRO A 124 46.48 42.39 16.48
C PRO A 124 47.57 43.29 17.09
N ARG A 125 48.83 43.11 16.69
CA ARG A 125 50.00 43.85 17.16
C ARG A 125 50.97 44.11 16.00
N PRO A 126 51.78 45.19 16.05
CA PRO A 126 52.85 45.38 15.08
C PRO A 126 53.88 44.26 15.17
N PHE A 127 54.45 43.90 14.02
CA PHE A 127 55.67 43.14 13.97
C PHE A 127 56.86 44.09 14.17
N ALA A 128 57.66 43.86 15.22
CA ALA A 128 58.79 44.71 15.55
C ALA A 128 60.11 43.94 15.34
N THR A 129 61.06 44.57 14.63
CA THR A 129 62.43 44.04 14.50
C THR A 129 63.46 45.07 14.94
N THR A 130 64.56 44.61 15.52
CA THR A 130 65.66 45.50 15.95
C THR A 130 66.68 45.63 14.84
N VAL A 131 67.13 46.85 14.58
CA VAL A 131 68.21 47.14 13.63
C VAL A 131 69.52 47.09 14.42
N GLN A 132 70.44 46.23 14.00
CA GLN A 132 71.72 46.03 14.69
C GLN A 132 72.87 46.31 13.73
N ARG A 133 73.90 46.98 14.25
CA ARG A 133 75.16 47.20 13.55
C ARG A 133 76.31 46.81 14.48
N ASN A 134 77.17 45.90 14.02
CA ASN A 134 78.31 45.38 14.81
C ASN A 134 77.90 44.85 16.22
N GLY A 135 76.70 44.27 16.35
CA GLY A 135 76.18 43.73 17.61
C GLY A 135 75.54 44.73 18.56
N SER A 136 75.47 46.03 18.21
CA SER A 136 74.73 47.04 18.98
C SER A 136 73.39 47.36 18.32
N VAL A 137 72.33 47.44 19.12
CA VAL A 137 71.01 47.89 18.66
C VAL A 137 71.06 49.40 18.42
N ILE A 138 70.73 49.83 17.21
CA ILE A 138 70.74 51.25 16.80
C ILE A 138 69.33 51.81 16.55
N GLY A 139 68.31 50.95 16.55
CA GLY A 139 66.92 51.34 16.39
C GLY A 139 65.98 50.15 16.30
N THR A 140 64.68 50.43 16.23
CA THR A 140 63.62 49.42 16.07
C THR A 140 62.68 49.83 14.96
N ILE A 141 62.22 48.87 14.16
CA ILE A 141 61.21 49.09 13.13
C ILE A 141 59.95 48.32 13.49
N GLU A 142 58.82 49.03 13.48
CA GLU A 142 57.49 48.47 13.69
C GLU A 142 56.70 48.50 12.37
N VAL A 143 56.17 47.34 11.98
CA VAL A 143 55.38 47.13 10.76
C VAL A 143 53.98 46.69 11.14
N TRP A 144 52.96 47.39 10.65
CA TRP A 144 51.55 46.97 10.74
C TRP A 144 51.09 46.49 9.37
N GLY A 145 50.42 45.34 9.34
CA GLY A 145 49.75 44.84 8.15
C GLY A 145 48.34 45.42 7.98
N ASP A 146 47.81 45.35 6.76
CA ASP A 146 46.39 45.60 6.45
C ASP A 146 45.71 44.36 5.86
N SER A 147 44.38 44.40 5.72
CA SER A 147 43.60 43.30 5.15
C SER A 147 43.59 43.23 3.62
N SER A 148 44.27 44.15 2.91
CA SER A 148 44.11 44.31 1.46
C SER A 148 44.39 43.00 0.69
N THR A 149 45.49 42.32 1.03
CA THR A 149 45.89 41.04 0.43
C THR A 149 45.04 39.87 0.91
N LEU A 150 44.52 39.93 2.14
CA LEU A 150 43.66 38.90 2.74
C LEU A 150 42.25 38.90 2.14
N THR A 151 41.73 40.07 1.73
CA THR A 151 40.36 40.20 1.23
C THR A 151 40.06 39.30 0.03
N HIS A 152 41.03 39.13 -0.88
CA HIS A 152 40.88 38.27 -2.05
C HIS A 152 40.71 36.80 -1.65
N TYR A 153 41.57 36.29 -0.76
CA TYR A 153 41.52 34.91 -0.27
C TYR A 153 40.24 34.63 0.51
N VAL A 154 39.80 35.57 1.37
CA VAL A 154 38.56 35.43 2.13
C VAL A 154 37.35 35.39 1.20
N ARG A 155 37.27 36.27 0.20
CA ARG A 155 36.17 36.27 -0.78
C ARG A 155 36.14 34.98 -1.61
N LEU A 156 37.29 34.51 -2.08
CA LEU A 156 37.40 33.26 -2.82
C LEU A 156 36.98 32.06 -1.95
N GLY A 157 37.43 32.00 -0.70
CA GLY A 157 37.05 30.97 0.26
C GLY A 157 35.54 30.97 0.56
N LEU A 158 34.93 32.15 0.72
CA LEU A 158 33.48 32.28 0.92
C LEU A 158 32.70 31.75 -0.30
N LEU A 159 33.10 32.15 -1.51
CA LEU A 159 32.47 31.70 -2.75
C LEU A 159 32.61 30.18 -2.94
N ALA A 160 33.81 29.65 -2.70
CA ALA A 160 34.06 28.21 -2.76
C ALA A 160 33.23 27.44 -1.72
N GLY A 161 33.11 27.97 -0.49
CA GLY A 161 32.28 27.39 0.56
C GLY A 161 30.79 27.37 0.19
N LEU A 162 30.27 28.47 -0.34
CA LEU A 162 28.88 28.55 -0.83
C LEU A 162 28.63 27.59 -1.99
N ALA A 163 29.55 27.50 -2.94
CA ALA A 163 29.45 26.55 -4.06
C ALA A 163 29.46 25.10 -3.57
N CYS A 164 30.32 24.77 -2.61
CA CYS A 164 30.37 23.44 -2.00
C CYS A 164 29.05 23.09 -1.30
N LEU A 165 28.51 24.01 -0.48
CA LEU A 165 27.22 23.82 0.18
C LEU A 165 26.08 23.60 -0.82
N LEU A 166 26.06 24.36 -1.93
CA LEU A 166 25.06 24.21 -2.97
C LEU A 166 25.16 22.85 -3.67
N ILE A 167 26.36 22.42 -4.04
CA ILE A 167 26.60 21.12 -4.67
C ILE A 167 26.18 19.99 -3.73
N THR A 168 26.54 20.07 -2.45
CA THR A 168 26.10 19.12 -1.43
C THR A 168 24.59 19.10 -1.32
N ALA A 169 23.92 20.25 -1.21
CA ALA A 169 22.47 20.32 -1.08
C ALA A 169 21.77 19.68 -2.30
N ILE A 170 22.23 19.98 -3.51
CA ILE A 170 21.69 19.39 -4.74
C ILE A 170 21.92 17.88 -4.77
N GLY A 171 23.14 17.42 -4.49
CA GLY A 171 23.48 16.00 -4.44
C GLY A 171 22.63 15.23 -3.43
N THR A 172 22.42 15.81 -2.24
CA THR A 172 21.57 15.23 -1.21
C THR A 172 20.10 15.14 -1.64
N VAL A 173 19.57 16.18 -2.29
CA VAL A 173 18.19 16.14 -2.82
C VAL A 173 18.04 15.08 -3.92
N ILE A 174 19.00 14.98 -4.84
CA ILE A 174 19.02 13.96 -5.89
C ILE A 174 19.04 12.56 -5.28
N LEU A 175 19.95 12.32 -4.34
CA LEU A 175 20.09 11.02 -3.68
C LEU A 175 18.82 10.66 -2.90
N ALA A 176 18.23 11.61 -2.18
CA ALA A 176 16.97 11.41 -1.45
C ALA A 176 15.81 11.03 -2.39
N ARG A 177 15.67 11.71 -3.54
CA ARG A 177 14.65 11.38 -4.55
C ARG A 177 14.88 10.01 -5.18
N ARG A 178 16.13 9.65 -5.46
CA ARG A 178 16.48 8.33 -5.99
C ARG A 178 16.09 7.22 -5.02
N PHE A 179 16.40 7.39 -3.73
CA PHE A 179 16.01 6.44 -2.69
C PHE A 179 14.49 6.29 -2.55
N GLU A 180 13.74 7.37 -2.64
CA GLU A 180 12.27 7.33 -2.64
C GLU A 180 11.72 6.49 -3.79
N TYR A 181 12.27 6.67 -4.99
CA TYR A 181 11.81 5.95 -6.17
C TYR A 181 12.24 4.48 -6.19
N GLU A 182 13.49 4.19 -5.82
CA GLU A 182 14.05 2.83 -5.92
C GLU A 182 13.60 1.92 -4.76
N LEU A 183 13.41 2.42 -3.52
CA LEU A 183 13.10 1.56 -2.36
C LEU A 183 11.68 1.73 -1.82
N VAL A 184 11.22 2.96 -1.67
CA VAL A 184 9.98 3.23 -0.91
C VAL A 184 8.75 2.93 -1.76
N LYS A 185 8.74 3.39 -3.01
CA LYS A 185 7.59 3.20 -3.90
C LYS A 185 7.26 1.71 -4.13
N PRO A 186 8.23 0.81 -4.40
CA PRO A 186 7.95 -0.62 -4.52
C PRO A 186 7.36 -1.26 -3.26
N LEU A 187 7.89 -0.91 -2.08
CA LEU A 187 7.32 -1.38 -0.81
C LEU A 187 5.88 -0.91 -0.59
N GLY A 188 5.57 0.32 -1.02
CA GLY A 188 4.20 0.84 -1.00
C GLY A 188 3.25 0.06 -1.91
N GLU A 189 3.71 -0.42 -3.07
CA GLU A 189 2.92 -1.22 -3.98
C GLU A 189 2.56 -2.59 -3.37
N ILE A 190 3.53 -3.30 -2.79
CA ILE A 190 3.27 -4.56 -2.06
C ILE A 190 2.23 -4.34 -0.95
N ALA A 191 2.43 -3.30 -0.13
CA ALA A 191 1.52 -3.00 0.98
C ALA A 191 0.10 -2.70 0.49
N THR A 192 -0.03 -2.00 -0.64
CA THR A 192 -1.33 -1.68 -1.25
C THR A 192 -2.03 -2.94 -1.75
N VAL A 193 -1.32 -3.83 -2.44
CA VAL A 193 -1.87 -5.12 -2.89
C VAL A 193 -2.32 -5.96 -1.69
N ALA A 194 -1.48 -6.10 -0.67
CA ALA A 194 -1.83 -6.83 0.54
C ALA A 194 -3.06 -6.24 1.26
N HIS A 195 -3.17 -4.91 1.32
CA HIS A 195 -4.30 -4.22 1.93
C HIS A 195 -5.60 -4.43 1.12
N ASP A 196 -5.53 -4.33 -0.20
CA ASP A 196 -6.66 -4.58 -1.11
C ASP A 196 -7.16 -6.02 -1.02
N VAL A 197 -6.24 -7.00 -0.98
CA VAL A 197 -6.57 -8.41 -0.82
C VAL A 197 -7.27 -8.66 0.52
N ARG A 198 -6.77 -8.08 1.62
CA ARG A 198 -7.33 -8.28 2.95
C ARG A 198 -8.73 -7.67 3.12
N LEU A 199 -8.96 -6.45 2.63
CA LEU A 199 -10.22 -5.73 2.83
C LEU A 199 -11.27 -6.04 1.78
N HIS A 200 -10.86 -6.15 0.52
CA HIS A 200 -11.78 -6.24 -0.61
C HIS A 200 -11.79 -7.64 -1.25
N ARG A 201 -11.00 -8.59 -0.75
CA ARG A 201 -10.84 -9.95 -1.32
C ARG A 201 -10.53 -9.92 -2.83
N ARG A 202 -9.81 -8.89 -3.29
CA ARG A 202 -9.38 -8.74 -4.68
C ARG A 202 -8.14 -9.56 -4.96
N PHE A 203 -8.31 -10.89 -4.99
CA PHE A 203 -7.22 -11.84 -5.25
C PHE A 203 -6.72 -11.80 -6.69
N ASP A 204 -7.34 -11.03 -7.58
CA ASP A 204 -6.93 -10.77 -8.97
C ASP A 204 -5.79 -9.74 -9.09
N LYS A 205 -5.56 -8.94 -8.05
CA LYS A 205 -4.44 -8.00 -7.99
C LYS A 205 -3.12 -8.76 -7.97
N ARG A 206 -2.10 -8.24 -8.67
CA ARG A 206 -0.74 -8.79 -8.65
C ARG A 206 0.26 -7.70 -8.34
N VAL A 207 1.32 -8.07 -7.62
CA VAL A 207 2.51 -7.23 -7.43
C VAL A 207 3.26 -7.19 -8.77
N GLN A 208 3.49 -5.99 -9.32
CA GLN A 208 4.26 -5.80 -10.54
C GLN A 208 5.76 -5.76 -10.26
N GLY A 209 6.59 -5.83 -11.31
CA GLY A 209 8.05 -5.79 -11.17
C GLY A 209 8.53 -4.53 -10.44
N LEU A 210 9.26 -4.73 -9.35
CA LEU A 210 9.68 -3.76 -8.35
C LEU A 210 11.11 -3.23 -8.60
N GLY A 211 11.83 -3.81 -9.58
CA GLY A 211 13.13 -3.33 -10.05
C GLY A 211 14.31 -3.66 -9.13
N ILE A 212 14.05 -4.38 -8.04
CA ILE A 212 15.04 -4.88 -7.08
C ILE A 212 14.84 -6.38 -6.99
N ALA A 213 15.89 -7.16 -7.23
CA ALA A 213 15.81 -8.62 -7.33
C ALA A 213 15.17 -9.29 -6.10
N GLU A 214 15.51 -8.83 -4.89
CA GLU A 214 14.93 -9.34 -3.64
C GLU A 214 13.44 -9.01 -3.52
N LEU A 215 13.03 -7.81 -3.95
CA LEU A 215 11.63 -7.41 -3.94
C LEU A 215 10.83 -8.11 -5.03
N ASP A 216 11.41 -8.32 -6.21
CA ASP A 216 10.79 -9.09 -7.29
C ASP A 216 10.56 -10.55 -6.86
N ARG A 217 11.51 -11.14 -6.12
CA ARG A 217 11.34 -12.48 -5.54
C ARG A 217 10.17 -12.51 -4.55
N LEU A 218 10.11 -11.57 -3.62
CA LEU A 218 9.00 -11.46 -2.67
C LEU A 218 7.65 -11.21 -3.37
N GLY A 219 7.62 -10.35 -4.37
CA GLY A 219 6.43 -10.09 -5.19
C GLY A 219 5.97 -11.35 -5.93
N GLY A 220 6.92 -12.14 -6.44
CA GLY A 220 6.67 -13.46 -7.03
C GLY A 220 6.05 -14.45 -6.04
N ASP A 221 6.62 -14.58 -4.84
CA ASP A 221 6.09 -15.46 -3.78
C ASP A 221 4.68 -15.03 -3.34
N ILE A 222 4.43 -13.72 -3.21
CA ILE A 222 3.09 -13.19 -2.91
C ILE A 222 2.11 -13.52 -4.04
N ASN A 223 2.51 -13.33 -5.29
CA ASN A 223 1.65 -13.64 -6.44
C ASN A 223 1.29 -15.13 -6.49
N ALA A 224 2.24 -16.03 -6.20
CA ALA A 224 1.97 -17.47 -6.11
C ALA A 224 0.95 -17.81 -5.01
N LEU A 225 1.06 -17.18 -3.82
CA LEU A 225 0.07 -17.34 -2.75
C LEU A 225 -1.31 -16.79 -3.15
N LEU A 226 -1.36 -15.68 -3.89
CA LEU A 226 -2.63 -15.14 -4.40
C LEU A 226 -3.28 -16.06 -5.43
N ASP A 227 -2.49 -16.71 -6.29
CA ASP A 227 -2.98 -17.72 -7.22
C ASP A 227 -3.60 -18.91 -6.48
N GLU A 228 -2.94 -19.42 -5.42
CA GLU A 228 -3.49 -20.50 -4.58
C GLU A 228 -4.79 -20.10 -3.88
N LEU A 229 -4.84 -18.92 -3.27
CA LEU A 229 -6.04 -18.41 -2.58
C LEU A 229 -7.22 -18.22 -3.55
N GLN A 230 -6.95 -17.69 -4.74
CA GLN A 230 -7.95 -17.53 -5.78
C GLN A 230 -8.48 -18.89 -6.25
N GLY A 231 -7.60 -19.89 -6.39
CA GLY A 231 -7.97 -21.27 -6.68
C GLY A 231 -8.87 -21.89 -5.59
N TRP A 232 -8.52 -21.75 -4.31
CA TRP A 232 -9.33 -22.24 -3.21
C TRP A 232 -10.70 -21.58 -3.13
N GLN A 233 -10.80 -20.27 -3.37
CA GLN A 233 -12.09 -19.58 -3.38
C GLN A 233 -13.01 -20.14 -4.48
N GLY A 234 -12.50 -20.30 -5.70
CA GLY A 234 -13.28 -20.88 -6.80
C GLY A 234 -13.73 -22.30 -6.49
N HIS A 235 -12.85 -23.11 -5.91
CA HIS A 235 -13.19 -24.47 -5.50
C HIS A 235 -14.31 -24.50 -4.44
N MET A 236 -14.17 -23.72 -3.36
CA MET A 236 -15.18 -23.64 -2.29
C MET A 236 -16.54 -23.15 -2.79
N GLU A 237 -16.56 -22.16 -3.69
CA GLU A 237 -17.81 -21.68 -4.29
C GLU A 237 -18.49 -22.78 -5.11
N SER A 238 -17.72 -23.54 -5.89
CA SER A 238 -18.25 -24.67 -6.67
C SER A 238 -18.76 -25.81 -5.80
N GLU A 239 -18.03 -26.17 -4.73
CA GLU A 239 -18.48 -27.19 -3.77
C GLU A 239 -19.75 -26.74 -3.05
N LYS A 240 -19.80 -25.48 -2.60
CA LYS A 240 -21.00 -24.93 -1.96
C LYS A 240 -22.20 -24.96 -2.90
N ALA A 241 -22.03 -24.61 -4.17
CA ALA A 241 -23.10 -24.69 -5.17
C ALA A 241 -23.57 -26.13 -5.37
N LEU A 242 -22.65 -27.08 -5.48
CA LEU A 242 -22.96 -28.50 -5.61
C LEU A 242 -23.69 -29.06 -4.37
N LEU A 243 -23.23 -28.72 -3.17
CA LEU A 243 -23.86 -29.12 -1.92
C LEU A 243 -25.23 -28.50 -1.77
N ALA A 244 -25.42 -27.22 -2.11
CA ALA A 244 -26.72 -26.57 -2.11
C ALA A 244 -27.70 -27.24 -3.09
N HIS A 245 -27.22 -27.62 -4.28
CA HIS A 245 -28.04 -28.35 -5.25
C HIS A 245 -28.44 -29.74 -4.72
N ARG A 246 -27.50 -30.52 -4.18
CA ARG A 246 -27.78 -31.84 -3.57
C ARG A 246 -28.68 -31.75 -2.34
N ALA A 247 -28.57 -30.69 -1.55
CA ALA A 247 -29.41 -30.48 -0.37
C ALA A 247 -30.86 -30.17 -0.73
N SER A 248 -31.14 -29.71 -1.95
CA SER A 248 -32.48 -29.25 -2.38
C SER A 248 -33.13 -30.09 -3.48
N HIS A 249 -32.42 -31.03 -4.12
CA HIS A 249 -32.93 -31.83 -5.24
C HIS A 249 -32.77 -33.33 -5.01
N ASP A 250 -33.71 -34.11 -5.56
CA ASP A 250 -33.67 -35.57 -5.59
C ASP A 250 -32.68 -36.05 -6.68
N PRO A 251 -31.70 -36.90 -6.35
CA PRO A 251 -30.63 -37.28 -7.29
C PRO A 251 -31.11 -38.15 -8.46
N LEU A 252 -32.25 -38.83 -8.36
CA LEU A 252 -32.79 -39.67 -9.43
C LEU A 252 -33.62 -38.85 -10.43
N THR A 253 -34.58 -38.08 -9.92
CA THR A 253 -35.58 -37.38 -10.75
C THR A 253 -35.22 -35.94 -11.09
N ALA A 254 -34.20 -35.38 -10.42
CA ALA A 254 -33.80 -33.97 -10.48
C ALA A 254 -34.94 -32.96 -10.14
N LEU A 255 -36.04 -33.44 -9.56
CA LEU A 255 -37.03 -32.55 -8.92
C LEU A 255 -36.49 -32.06 -7.58
N PRO A 256 -36.99 -30.92 -7.08
CA PRO A 256 -36.82 -30.55 -5.69
C PRO A 256 -37.13 -31.73 -4.74
N ASN A 257 -36.38 -31.82 -3.64
CA ASN A 257 -36.56 -32.88 -2.63
C ASN A 257 -37.52 -32.44 -1.52
N ARG A 258 -37.68 -33.29 -0.49
CA ARG A 258 -38.52 -33.00 0.68
C ARG A 258 -38.16 -31.68 1.38
N ALA A 259 -36.87 -31.40 1.58
CA ALA A 259 -36.44 -30.18 2.27
C ALA A 259 -36.85 -28.93 1.48
N ALA A 260 -36.65 -28.92 0.16
CA ALA A 260 -37.05 -27.81 -0.70
C ALA A 260 -38.59 -27.64 -0.76
N PHE A 261 -39.33 -28.74 -0.69
CA PHE A 261 -40.79 -28.68 -0.60
C PHE A 261 -41.27 -28.07 0.72
N ASP A 262 -40.74 -28.51 1.85
CA ASP A 262 -41.12 -28.00 3.17
C ASP A 262 -40.88 -26.48 3.25
N GLU A 263 -39.75 -26.01 2.70
CA GLU A 263 -39.42 -24.57 2.60
C GLU A 263 -40.39 -23.82 1.67
N ALA A 264 -40.67 -24.36 0.48
CA ALA A 264 -41.58 -23.73 -0.50
C ALA A 264 -43.01 -23.61 0.04
N LEU A 265 -43.52 -24.64 0.73
CA LEU A 265 -44.86 -24.62 1.34
C LEU A 265 -44.93 -23.60 2.48
N ALA A 266 -43.93 -23.58 3.37
CA ALA A 266 -43.85 -22.60 4.45
C ALA A 266 -43.79 -21.16 3.91
N ALA A 267 -42.98 -20.92 2.87
CA ALA A 267 -42.88 -19.60 2.24
C ALA A 267 -44.21 -19.13 1.64
N ARG A 268 -44.97 -20.01 0.98
CA ARG A 268 -46.29 -19.68 0.43
C ARG A 268 -47.32 -19.31 1.48
N LEU A 269 -47.34 -20.05 2.58
CA LEU A 269 -48.24 -19.76 3.71
C LEU A 269 -47.85 -18.45 4.41
N ALA A 270 -46.55 -18.21 4.61
CA ALA A 270 -46.04 -16.98 5.20
C ALA A 270 -46.29 -15.73 4.34
N ALA A 271 -46.24 -15.86 3.01
CA ALA A 271 -46.54 -14.78 2.08
C ALA A 271 -48.03 -14.38 2.04
N GLY A 272 -48.91 -15.11 2.75
CA GLY A 272 -50.34 -14.85 2.77
C GLY A 272 -51.02 -15.12 1.42
N ALA A 273 -50.52 -16.10 0.66
CA ALA A 273 -51.09 -16.45 -0.64
C ALA A 273 -52.60 -16.72 -0.51
N ALA A 274 -53.41 -15.96 -1.27
CA ALA A 274 -54.86 -15.93 -1.10
C ALA A 274 -55.53 -17.30 -1.33
N ARG A 275 -54.98 -18.11 -2.26
CA ARG A 275 -55.47 -19.47 -2.55
C ARG A 275 -54.40 -20.26 -3.32
N PHE A 276 -54.11 -21.48 -2.89
CA PHE A 276 -53.28 -22.43 -3.65
C PHE A 276 -53.78 -23.86 -3.40
N ALA A 277 -53.42 -24.80 -4.27
CA ALA A 277 -53.69 -26.22 -4.06
C ALA A 277 -52.39 -27.01 -3.87
N LEU A 278 -52.41 -27.96 -2.94
CA LEU A 278 -51.38 -28.96 -2.73
C LEU A 278 -51.92 -30.30 -3.25
N LEU A 279 -51.20 -30.89 -4.20
CA LEU A 279 -51.49 -32.22 -4.72
C LEU A 279 -50.46 -33.18 -4.14
N PHE A 280 -50.92 -34.28 -3.56
CA PHE A 280 -50.09 -35.40 -3.11
C PHE A 280 -50.31 -36.58 -4.05
N ILE A 281 -49.23 -37.10 -4.63
CA ILE A 281 -49.25 -38.05 -5.74
C ILE A 281 -48.45 -39.28 -5.33
N ASP A 282 -49.06 -40.45 -5.40
CA ASP A 282 -48.42 -41.73 -5.09
C ASP A 282 -48.53 -42.66 -6.30
N ALA A 283 -47.43 -43.30 -6.70
CA ALA A 283 -47.44 -44.27 -7.79
C ALA A 283 -48.01 -45.62 -7.35
N ASP A 284 -49.17 -45.98 -7.90
CA ASP A 284 -49.89 -47.18 -7.51
C ASP A 284 -49.08 -48.44 -7.84
N ASN A 285 -48.98 -49.38 -6.89
CA ASN A 285 -48.29 -50.65 -7.05
C ASN A 285 -46.82 -50.53 -7.52
N PHE A 286 -46.13 -49.42 -7.23
CA PHE A 286 -44.74 -49.22 -7.65
C PHE A 286 -43.79 -50.37 -7.24
N LYS A 287 -44.01 -50.96 -6.06
CA LYS A 287 -43.26 -52.13 -5.60
C LYS A 287 -43.36 -53.32 -6.57
N ALA A 288 -44.52 -53.55 -7.20
CA ALA A 288 -44.69 -54.63 -8.17
C ALA A 288 -43.85 -54.41 -9.43
N VAL A 289 -43.57 -53.15 -9.81
CA VAL A 289 -42.64 -52.83 -10.90
C VAL A 289 -41.23 -53.25 -10.53
N ASN A 290 -40.77 -52.89 -9.33
CA ASN A 290 -39.44 -53.27 -8.85
C ASN A 290 -39.29 -54.79 -8.75
N ASP A 291 -40.29 -55.47 -8.20
CA ASP A 291 -40.25 -56.91 -7.99
C ASP A 291 -40.36 -57.69 -9.33
N GLY A 292 -41.09 -57.15 -10.31
CA GLY A 292 -41.33 -57.80 -11.60
C GLY A 292 -40.29 -57.49 -12.69
N PHE A 293 -39.80 -56.24 -12.76
CA PHE A 293 -38.93 -55.74 -13.83
C PHE A 293 -37.56 -55.26 -13.33
N GLY A 294 -37.33 -55.32 -12.02
CA GLY A 294 -36.10 -54.88 -11.38
C GLY A 294 -36.05 -53.38 -11.08
N HIS A 295 -35.10 -52.99 -10.21
CA HIS A 295 -34.97 -51.60 -9.75
C HIS A 295 -34.68 -50.59 -10.87
N ALA A 296 -33.94 -50.97 -11.91
CA ALA A 296 -33.68 -50.09 -13.04
C ALA A 296 -34.97 -49.71 -13.80
N ALA A 297 -35.95 -50.61 -13.86
CA ALA A 297 -37.26 -50.32 -14.42
C ALA A 297 -38.08 -49.39 -13.51
N GLY A 298 -38.04 -49.60 -12.19
CA GLY A 298 -38.64 -48.69 -11.22
C GLY A 298 -38.06 -47.28 -11.32
N ASP A 299 -36.74 -47.15 -11.43
CA ASP A 299 -36.06 -45.86 -11.61
C ASP A 299 -36.52 -45.16 -12.89
N ALA A 300 -36.63 -45.89 -14.01
CA ALA A 300 -37.14 -45.35 -15.26
C ALA A 300 -38.60 -44.87 -15.16
N VAL A 301 -39.43 -45.58 -14.40
CA VAL A 301 -40.83 -45.17 -14.12
C VAL A 301 -40.86 -43.88 -13.31
N LEU A 302 -40.05 -43.74 -12.27
CA LEU A 302 -39.99 -42.52 -11.45
C LEU A 302 -39.48 -41.31 -12.24
N VAL A 303 -38.48 -41.51 -13.11
CA VAL A 303 -37.98 -40.47 -14.01
C VAL A 303 -39.03 -40.06 -15.04
N ALA A 304 -39.77 -41.01 -15.62
CA ALA A 304 -40.85 -40.70 -16.55
C ALA A 304 -42.01 -39.95 -15.87
N LEU A 305 -42.38 -40.38 -14.66
CA LEU A 305 -43.38 -39.69 -13.84
C LEU A 305 -42.96 -38.24 -13.53
N SER A 306 -41.71 -38.04 -13.12
CA SER A 306 -41.20 -36.69 -12.81
C SER A 306 -41.21 -35.77 -14.03
N GLN A 307 -40.86 -36.29 -15.21
CA GLN A 307 -40.90 -35.54 -16.47
C GLN A 307 -42.33 -35.14 -16.85
N ARG A 308 -43.31 -36.04 -16.66
CA ARG A 308 -44.73 -35.76 -16.93
C ARG A 308 -45.30 -34.72 -15.98
N ILE A 309 -44.96 -34.82 -14.69
CA ILE A 309 -45.31 -33.79 -13.69
C ILE A 309 -44.71 -32.45 -14.12
N LYS A 310 -43.43 -32.42 -14.47
CA LYS A 310 -42.72 -31.18 -14.85
C LYS A 310 -43.29 -30.52 -16.11
N ALA A 311 -43.75 -31.32 -17.08
CA ALA A 311 -44.36 -30.82 -18.31
C ALA A 311 -45.71 -30.13 -18.10
N LEU A 312 -46.37 -30.38 -16.96
CA LEU A 312 -47.66 -29.81 -16.60
C LEU A 312 -47.55 -28.57 -15.69
N LEU A 313 -46.33 -28.19 -15.28
CA LEU A 313 -46.12 -27.02 -14.42
C LEU A 313 -46.21 -25.72 -15.23
N HIS A 314 -47.02 -24.79 -14.74
CA HIS A 314 -47.06 -23.40 -15.20
C HIS A 314 -46.02 -22.54 -14.47
N PRO A 315 -45.68 -21.35 -15.00
CA PRO A 315 -44.82 -20.40 -14.30
C PRO A 315 -45.39 -20.07 -12.91
N GLY A 316 -44.59 -20.35 -11.88
CA GLY A 316 -44.98 -20.16 -10.50
C GLY A 316 -45.36 -21.45 -9.79
N ASP A 317 -45.68 -22.55 -10.47
CA ASP A 317 -45.93 -23.83 -9.80
C ASP A 317 -44.65 -24.47 -9.26
N PHE A 318 -44.81 -25.39 -8.31
CA PHE A 318 -43.72 -26.12 -7.69
C PHE A 318 -44.04 -27.61 -7.68
N ALA A 319 -43.05 -28.47 -7.92
CA ALA A 319 -43.17 -29.91 -7.73
C ALA A 319 -41.94 -30.46 -7.03
N ALA A 320 -42.12 -31.51 -6.22
CA ALA A 320 -41.04 -32.18 -5.53
C ALA A 320 -41.28 -33.69 -5.44
N ARG A 321 -40.21 -34.46 -5.30
CA ARG A 321 -40.26 -35.86 -4.86
C ARG A 321 -39.90 -35.91 -3.38
N ILE A 322 -40.80 -36.42 -2.56
CA ILE A 322 -40.68 -36.33 -1.10
C ILE A 322 -40.24 -37.63 -0.43
N GLY A 323 -40.37 -38.77 -1.12
CA GLY A 323 -39.91 -40.08 -0.67
C GLY A 323 -40.31 -41.14 -1.69
N GLY A 324 -39.58 -42.25 -1.79
CA GLY A 324 -39.98 -43.43 -2.59
C GLY A 324 -40.66 -43.12 -3.93
N ASP A 325 -41.94 -43.42 -4.01
CA ASP A 325 -42.89 -43.24 -5.11
C ASP A 325 -43.84 -42.03 -4.94
N GLU A 326 -43.57 -41.19 -3.94
CA GLU A 326 -44.38 -40.04 -3.54
C GLU A 326 -43.85 -38.72 -4.12
N PHE A 327 -44.76 -37.99 -4.77
CA PHE A 327 -44.52 -36.68 -5.35
C PHE A 327 -45.56 -35.69 -4.83
N VAL A 328 -45.19 -34.42 -4.81
CA VAL A 328 -46.09 -33.33 -4.43
C VAL A 328 -46.02 -32.23 -5.45
N MET A 329 -47.14 -31.54 -5.65
CA MET A 329 -47.20 -30.31 -6.43
C MET A 329 -47.91 -29.23 -5.65
N ILE A 330 -47.39 -28.01 -5.70
CA ILE A 330 -48.07 -26.82 -5.18
C ILE A 330 -48.38 -25.91 -6.37
N VAL A 331 -49.66 -25.67 -6.60
CA VAL A 331 -50.13 -24.94 -7.79
C VAL A 331 -51.05 -23.80 -7.43
N ASP A 332 -51.09 -22.78 -8.28
CA ASP A 332 -52.15 -21.76 -8.24
C ASP A 332 -53.37 -22.24 -9.06
N PRO A 333 -54.55 -22.45 -8.43
CA PRO A 333 -55.77 -22.84 -9.14
C PRO A 333 -56.19 -21.84 -10.22
N ALA A 334 -55.92 -20.54 -10.03
CA ALA A 334 -56.28 -19.51 -10.99
C ALA A 334 -55.42 -19.59 -12.27
N GLY A 335 -54.15 -20.02 -12.15
CA GLY A 335 -53.24 -20.15 -13.29
C GLY A 335 -53.55 -21.31 -14.24
N HIS A 336 -54.48 -22.20 -13.87
CA HIS A 336 -54.83 -23.40 -14.64
C HIS A 336 -56.23 -23.37 -15.25
N ASP A 337 -56.96 -22.24 -15.13
CA ASP A 337 -58.33 -22.02 -15.63
C ASP A 337 -59.31 -23.17 -15.30
N ALA A 338 -59.08 -23.88 -14.20
CA ALA A 338 -59.78 -25.12 -13.90
C ALA A 338 -59.76 -25.43 -12.39
N GLN A 339 -60.79 -26.13 -11.90
CA GLN A 339 -60.86 -26.54 -10.48
C GLN A 339 -59.69 -27.50 -10.15
N PRO A 340 -59.16 -27.48 -8.92
CA PRO A 340 -58.05 -28.36 -8.52
C PRO A 340 -58.24 -29.84 -8.88
N ASP A 341 -59.46 -30.37 -8.76
CA ASP A 341 -59.79 -31.75 -9.15
C ASP A 341 -59.60 -32.03 -10.65
N SER A 342 -59.85 -31.04 -11.50
CA SER A 342 -59.62 -31.16 -12.94
C SER A 342 -58.13 -31.20 -13.28
N LEU A 343 -57.26 -30.57 -12.49
CA LEU A 343 -55.81 -30.71 -12.64
C LEU A 343 -55.35 -32.12 -12.26
N ALA A 344 -55.91 -32.70 -11.19
CA ALA A 344 -55.63 -34.09 -10.83
C ALA A 344 -56.02 -35.05 -11.98
N GLU A 345 -57.18 -34.87 -12.59
CA GLU A 345 -57.60 -35.69 -13.74
C GLU A 345 -56.72 -35.50 -14.98
N ARG A 346 -56.29 -34.26 -15.29
CA ARG A 346 -55.31 -34.03 -16.37
C ARG A 346 -53.98 -34.72 -16.09
N LEU A 347 -53.51 -34.66 -14.84
CA LEU A 347 -52.28 -35.31 -14.42
C LEU A 347 -52.38 -36.83 -14.54
N ARG A 348 -53.51 -37.43 -14.13
CA ARG A 348 -53.78 -38.86 -14.36
C ARG A 348 -53.77 -39.23 -15.84
N ALA A 349 -54.44 -38.43 -16.67
CA ALA A 349 -54.51 -38.69 -18.10
C ALA A 349 -53.11 -38.66 -18.75
N ALA A 350 -52.29 -37.67 -18.39
CA ALA A 350 -50.91 -37.58 -18.86
C ALA A 350 -50.02 -38.72 -18.35
N ILE A 351 -50.28 -39.24 -17.14
CA ILE A 351 -49.52 -40.35 -16.55
C ILE A 351 -49.98 -41.72 -17.06
N ALA A 352 -51.19 -41.86 -17.60
CA ALA A 352 -51.72 -43.12 -18.11
C ALA A 352 -51.05 -43.58 -19.42
N ASP A 353 -50.30 -42.70 -20.09
CA ASP A 353 -49.53 -43.04 -21.28
C ASP A 353 -48.49 -44.12 -20.95
N PRO A 354 -48.31 -45.16 -21.78
CA PRO A 354 -47.33 -46.20 -21.49
C PRO A 354 -45.89 -45.66 -21.42
N ILE A 355 -45.10 -46.19 -20.48
CA ILE A 355 -43.69 -45.89 -20.27
C ILE A 355 -42.87 -47.07 -20.83
N THR A 356 -41.92 -46.78 -21.71
CA THR A 356 -40.98 -47.80 -22.20
C THR A 356 -39.92 -48.08 -21.12
N LEU A 357 -39.87 -49.32 -20.66
CA LEU A 357 -38.92 -49.78 -19.65
C LEU A 357 -37.57 -50.19 -20.28
N PRO A 358 -36.48 -50.19 -19.50
CA PRO A 358 -35.22 -50.82 -19.91
C PRO A 358 -35.47 -52.29 -20.28
N GLY A 359 -35.19 -52.67 -21.53
CA GLY A 359 -35.50 -54.00 -22.06
C GLY A 359 -36.60 -54.02 -23.13
N GLY A 360 -37.29 -52.90 -23.35
CA GLY A 360 -38.26 -52.74 -24.45
C GLY A 360 -39.72 -53.02 -24.07
N ASP A 361 -39.97 -53.48 -22.84
CA ASP A 361 -41.31 -53.66 -22.31
C ASP A 361 -42.04 -52.33 -22.12
N SER A 362 -43.37 -52.36 -22.17
CA SER A 362 -44.22 -51.19 -22.01
C SER A 362 -45.06 -51.32 -20.74
N TYR A 363 -44.94 -50.36 -19.83
CA TYR A 363 -45.66 -50.35 -18.55
C TYR A 363 -46.64 -49.17 -18.47
N ARG A 364 -47.88 -49.43 -18.06
CA ARG A 364 -48.87 -48.38 -17.79
C ARG A 364 -48.88 -48.10 -16.30
N LEU A 365 -48.38 -46.92 -15.93
CA LEU A 365 -48.42 -46.44 -14.56
C LEU A 365 -49.81 -45.86 -14.24
N SER A 366 -50.33 -46.17 -13.06
CA SER A 366 -51.42 -45.40 -12.46
C SER A 366 -50.92 -44.69 -11.21
N VAL A 367 -51.52 -43.55 -10.89
CA VAL A 367 -51.17 -42.76 -9.70
C VAL A 367 -52.43 -42.41 -8.92
N SER A 368 -52.33 -42.48 -7.60
CA SER A 368 -53.33 -41.94 -6.68
C SER A 368 -53.00 -40.50 -6.34
N ILE A 369 -54.00 -39.63 -6.41
CA ILE A 369 -53.81 -38.17 -6.26
C ILE A 369 -54.82 -37.65 -5.26
N GLY A 370 -54.30 -37.04 -4.19
CA GLY A 370 -55.08 -36.28 -3.23
C GLY A 370 -54.87 -34.79 -3.41
N VAL A 371 -55.92 -34.00 -3.19
CA VAL A 371 -55.89 -32.55 -3.37
C VAL A 371 -56.34 -31.89 -2.07
N ALA A 372 -55.57 -30.90 -1.60
CA ALA A 372 -55.96 -30.01 -0.52
C ALA A 372 -55.84 -28.56 -0.98
N VAL A 373 -56.81 -27.72 -0.64
CA VAL A 373 -56.91 -26.33 -1.09
C VAL A 373 -56.78 -25.39 0.10
N HIS A 374 -55.77 -24.53 0.09
CA HIS A 374 -55.64 -23.45 1.07
C HIS A 374 -56.63 -22.32 0.77
N PRO A 375 -57.32 -21.73 1.76
CA PRO A 375 -57.30 -22.08 3.19
C PRO A 375 -58.38 -23.10 3.62
N ALA A 376 -59.16 -23.64 2.69
CA ALA A 376 -60.33 -24.47 3.00
C ALA A 376 -59.99 -25.77 3.75
N ASP A 377 -58.90 -26.44 3.35
CA ASP A 377 -58.50 -27.75 3.87
C ASP A 377 -57.34 -27.67 4.88
N GLY A 378 -56.78 -26.47 5.11
CA GLY A 378 -55.70 -26.25 6.08
C GLY A 378 -55.08 -24.85 5.96
N THR A 379 -54.47 -24.38 7.06
CA THR A 379 -53.83 -23.04 7.15
C THR A 379 -52.36 -23.09 7.60
N ASP A 380 -51.83 -24.28 7.86
CA ASP A 380 -50.43 -24.52 8.21
C ASP A 380 -49.87 -25.71 7.40
N PRO A 381 -48.54 -25.87 7.30
CA PRO A 381 -47.94 -26.89 6.46
C PRO A 381 -48.39 -28.32 6.82
N THR A 382 -48.52 -28.61 8.11
CA THR A 382 -48.90 -29.94 8.61
C THR A 382 -50.36 -30.25 8.26
N ALA A 383 -51.27 -29.29 8.46
CA ALA A 383 -52.67 -29.43 8.11
C ALA A 383 -52.86 -29.66 6.60
N MET A 384 -52.20 -28.86 5.76
CA MET A 384 -52.27 -29.00 4.31
C MET A 384 -51.78 -30.37 3.82
N LEU A 385 -50.63 -30.83 4.33
CA LEU A 385 -50.09 -32.14 3.99
C LEU A 385 -51.00 -33.28 4.43
N THR A 386 -51.51 -33.21 5.67
CA THR A 386 -52.40 -34.25 6.23
C THR A 386 -53.69 -34.35 5.42
N ALA A 387 -54.27 -33.21 5.02
CA ALA A 387 -55.47 -33.20 4.19
C ALA A 387 -55.22 -33.80 2.81
N ALA A 388 -54.10 -33.45 2.16
CA ALA A 388 -53.75 -33.97 0.84
C ALA A 388 -53.46 -35.48 0.87
N ASP A 389 -52.74 -35.95 1.89
CA ASP A 389 -52.44 -37.38 2.10
C ASP A 389 -53.72 -38.19 2.35
N ALA A 390 -54.61 -37.70 3.21
CA ALA A 390 -55.90 -38.34 3.47
C ALA A 390 -56.77 -38.45 2.20
N ALA A 391 -56.79 -37.39 1.37
CA ALA A 391 -57.49 -37.39 0.09
C ALA A 391 -56.87 -38.40 -0.91
N MET A 392 -55.55 -38.51 -0.94
CA MET A 392 -54.82 -39.46 -1.79
C MET A 392 -55.13 -40.90 -1.37
N TYR A 393 -55.13 -41.17 -0.05
CA TYR A 393 -55.45 -42.49 0.48
C TYR A 393 -56.90 -42.90 0.16
N ALA A 394 -57.85 -41.96 0.27
CA ALA A 394 -59.24 -42.19 -0.13
C ALA A 394 -59.38 -42.51 -1.62
N ASP A 395 -58.64 -41.81 -2.48
CA ASP A 395 -58.57 -42.08 -3.91
C ASP A 395 -58.02 -43.50 -4.20
N LYS A 396 -56.95 -43.90 -3.52
CA LYS A 396 -56.34 -45.22 -3.64
C LYS A 396 -57.31 -46.34 -3.28
N LEU A 397 -58.05 -46.20 -2.19
CA LEU A 397 -59.08 -47.17 -1.77
C LEU A 397 -60.26 -47.22 -2.74
N GLY A 398 -60.67 -46.08 -3.29
CA GLY A 398 -61.76 -46.00 -4.27
C GLY A 398 -61.46 -46.77 -5.56
N LYS A 399 -60.19 -46.87 -5.96
CA LYS A 399 -59.76 -47.67 -7.10
C LYS A 399 -59.63 -49.15 -6.82
N LEU A 400 -59.24 -49.53 -5.60
CA LEU A 400 -59.19 -50.94 -5.19
C LEU A 400 -60.59 -51.58 -5.04
N SER A 401 -61.63 -50.74 -4.94
CA SER A 401 -63.03 -51.15 -4.77
C SER A 401 -63.82 -51.24 -6.09
N LYS A 402 -63.20 -50.87 -7.22
CA LYS A 402 -63.76 -50.97 -8.58
C LYS A 402 -63.01 -52.04 -9.36
#